data_AF-A0A820K0D3-F1
#
_entry.id   AF-A0A820K0D3-F1
#
_cell.length_a   1.000
_cell.length_b   1.000
_cell.length_c   1.000
_cell.angle_alpha   90.00
_cell.angle_beta   90.00
_cell.angle_gamma   90.00
#
_symmetry.space_group_name_H-M   'P 1'
#
loop_
_entity.id
_entity.type
_entity.pdbx_description
1 polymer ?
#
loop_
_entity_poly.entity_id
_entity_poly.type
_entity_poly.pdbx_seq_one_letter_code
_entity_poly.pdbx_strand_id
1 'polypeptide(L)'
;MSKLPTHRTSLSPPKSAFRRSLTPSSPQRRSPFREDTPNGELRIDDRVTVRGESGTVAFIGSTNFAAGEWIGIILDEAHGKN
;
A
#
# COMPACT_ATOMS: atom_id res chain seq x y z
N MET A 1 57.71 10.29 37.63
CA MET A 1 56.29 10.74 37.54
C MET A 1 55.39 9.53 37.25
N SER A 2 54.15 9.56 37.72
CA SER A 2 53.28 8.45 38.13
C SER A 2 52.19 7.99 37.13
N LYS A 3 52.03 6.65 37.04
CA LYS A 3 50.81 5.78 36.89
C LYS A 3 49.79 5.96 35.74
N LEU A 4 49.43 4.81 35.12
CA LEU A 4 48.14 4.46 34.46
C LEU A 4 47.33 3.55 35.43
N PRO A 5 45.96 3.44 35.44
CA PRO A 5 45.12 2.97 34.31
C PRO A 5 43.57 3.33 34.27
N THR A 6 42.90 2.98 33.14
CA THR A 6 41.49 2.50 32.84
C THR A 6 40.15 3.23 33.18
N HIS A 7 39.18 3.06 32.23
CA HIS A 7 37.69 3.28 32.19
C HIS A 7 37.16 4.70 31.82
N ARG A 8 35.97 4.93 31.21
CA ARG A 8 35.02 4.27 30.28
C ARG A 8 33.96 5.34 29.94
N THR A 9 33.68 5.55 28.64
CA THR A 9 32.43 6.09 28.01
C THR A 9 31.95 7.54 28.26
N SER A 10 31.71 8.28 27.16
CA SER A 10 30.41 8.92 26.91
C SER A 10 30.10 8.90 25.41
N LEU A 11 28.91 8.41 25.07
CA LEU A 11 28.43 8.11 23.72
C LEU A 11 27.88 9.37 23.06
N SER A 12 28.28 9.65 21.82
CA SER A 12 27.48 10.46 20.90
C SER A 12 27.14 9.63 19.66
N PRO A 13 25.86 9.55 19.26
CA PRO A 13 25.45 8.77 18.11
C PRO A 13 25.96 9.41 16.82
N PRO A 14 26.44 8.62 15.83
CA PRO A 14 26.80 9.17 14.53
C PRO A 14 25.55 9.64 13.79
N LYS A 15 25.63 10.85 13.24
CA LYS A 15 24.60 11.46 12.39
C LYS A 15 24.35 10.56 11.18
N SER A 16 23.08 10.15 11.05
CA SER A 16 22.46 9.36 9.98
C SER A 16 23.23 9.42 8.65
N ALA A 17 23.96 8.35 8.37
CA ALA A 17 24.55 8.12 7.06
C ALA A 17 23.44 7.90 6.04
N PHE A 18 23.39 8.80 5.06
CA PHE A 18 22.70 8.64 3.80
C PHE A 18 23.06 7.29 3.15
N ARG A 19 22.23 6.26 3.35
CA ARG A 19 22.23 5.08 2.48
C ARG A 19 21.24 5.33 1.35
N ARG A 20 21.74 5.56 0.14
CA ARG A 20 21.01 5.17 -1.07
C ARG A 20 20.92 3.65 -1.05
N SER A 21 19.81 3.11 -0.54
CA SER A 21 19.46 1.72 -0.76
C SER A 21 18.94 1.59 -2.19
N LEU A 22 19.81 1.12 -3.09
CA LEU A 22 19.38 0.49 -4.33
C LEU A 22 18.72 -0.84 -3.96
N THR A 23 17.45 -0.83 -3.62
CA THR A 23 16.61 -2.04 -3.62
C THR A 23 15.80 -2.01 -4.90
N PRO A 24 16.04 -2.91 -5.88
CA PRO A 24 15.03 -3.14 -6.90
C PRO A 24 13.78 -3.64 -6.17
N SER A 25 12.71 -2.88 -6.31
CA SER A 25 11.39 -3.12 -5.74
C SER A 25 11.01 -4.58 -5.95
N SER A 26 10.49 -5.22 -4.91
CA SER A 26 9.87 -6.54 -4.92
C SER A 26 9.17 -6.82 -6.24
N PRO A 27 9.29 -8.03 -6.83
CA PRO A 27 8.48 -8.36 -7.99
C PRO A 27 7.03 -8.15 -7.58
N GLN A 28 6.38 -7.14 -8.17
CA GLN A 28 4.94 -7.05 -8.11
C GLN A 28 4.46 -8.43 -8.49
N ARG A 29 3.81 -9.09 -7.53
CA ARG A 29 3.18 -10.40 -7.69
C ARG A 29 2.04 -10.19 -8.67
N ARG A 30 2.37 -10.01 -9.95
CA ARG A 30 1.42 -9.96 -11.05
C ARG A 30 0.84 -11.36 -11.06
N SER A 31 -0.41 -11.45 -10.62
CA SER A 31 -1.23 -12.63 -10.84
C SER A 31 -1.06 -13.04 -12.31
N PRO A 32 -0.86 -14.33 -12.61
CA PRO A 32 -0.52 -14.78 -13.96
C PRO A 32 -1.68 -14.67 -14.97
N PHE A 33 -2.72 -13.90 -14.65
CA PHE A 33 -3.90 -13.75 -15.50
C PHE A 33 -4.62 -12.42 -15.21
N ARG A 34 -3.95 -11.30 -15.50
CA ARG A 34 -4.71 -10.07 -15.78
C ARG A 34 -4.75 -9.96 -17.30
N GLU A 35 -5.76 -10.58 -17.90
CA GLU A 35 -6.22 -10.12 -19.21
C GLU A 35 -6.57 -8.66 -18.99
N ASP A 36 -5.76 -7.75 -19.52
CA ASP A 36 -6.15 -6.35 -19.65
C ASP A 36 -7.45 -6.37 -20.43
N THR A 37 -8.58 -6.22 -19.74
CA THR A 37 -9.90 -6.17 -20.37
C THR A 37 -9.79 -5.10 -21.46
N PRO A 38 -9.96 -5.44 -22.75
CA PRO A 38 -9.50 -4.60 -23.86
C PRO A 38 -10.14 -3.20 -23.93
N ASN A 39 -11.10 -2.90 -23.05
CA ASN A 39 -11.91 -1.69 -23.05
C ASN A 39 -11.95 -0.96 -21.68
N GLY A 40 -11.18 -1.38 -20.68
CA GLY A 40 -11.18 -0.71 -19.36
C GLY A 40 -12.44 -0.96 -18.52
N GLU A 41 -13.18 -2.03 -18.80
CA GLU A 41 -14.36 -2.44 -18.04
C GLU A 41 -13.96 -2.94 -16.64
N LEU A 42 -14.61 -2.40 -15.61
CA LEU A 42 -14.42 -2.85 -14.22
C LEU A 42 -15.09 -4.20 -13.99
N ARG A 43 -14.42 -5.06 -13.22
CA ARG A 43 -14.95 -6.39 -12.85
C ARG A 43 -15.01 -6.55 -11.34
N ILE A 44 -15.82 -7.50 -10.88
CA ILE A 44 -15.75 -7.97 -9.49
C ILE A 44 -14.34 -8.53 -9.25
N ASP A 45 -13.84 -8.36 -8.02
CA ASP A 45 -12.48 -8.66 -7.57
C ASP A 45 -11.38 -7.73 -8.12
N ASP A 46 -11.72 -6.72 -8.92
CA ASP A 46 -10.73 -5.72 -9.31
C ASP A 46 -10.27 -4.86 -8.13
N ARG A 47 -8.96 -4.63 -8.12
CA ARG A 47 -8.31 -3.68 -7.22
C ARG A 47 -8.45 -2.26 -7.75
N VAL A 48 -9.07 -1.41 -6.93
CA VAL A 48 -9.37 -0.02 -7.28
C VAL A 48 -8.95 0.93 -6.17
N THR A 49 -8.69 2.18 -6.54
CA THR A 49 -8.44 3.27 -5.59
C THR A 49 -9.48 4.35 -5.79
N VAL A 50 -10.24 4.67 -4.74
CA VAL A 50 -11.28 5.69 -4.77
C VAL A 50 -10.97 6.73 -3.71
N ARG A 51 -10.84 8.00 -4.13
CA ARG A 51 -10.54 9.14 -3.23
C ARG A 51 -9.30 8.95 -2.34
N GLY A 52 -8.31 8.19 -2.83
CA GLY A 52 -7.07 7.90 -2.10
C GLY A 52 -7.13 6.62 -1.25
N GLU A 53 -8.27 5.94 -1.17
CA GLU A 53 -8.43 4.69 -0.42
C GLU A 53 -8.47 3.50 -1.37
N SER A 54 -7.78 2.42 -1.00
CA SER A 54 -7.72 1.20 -1.80
C SER A 54 -8.78 0.20 -1.36
N GLY A 55 -9.32 -0.54 -2.32
CA GLY A 55 -10.29 -1.59 -2.06
C GLY A 55 -10.48 -2.53 -3.23
N THR A 56 -11.41 -3.46 -3.04
CA THR A 56 -11.80 -4.47 -4.03
C THR A 56 -13.25 -4.28 -4.44
N VAL A 57 -13.52 -4.32 -5.74
CA VAL A 57 -14.89 -4.30 -6.25
C VAL A 57 -15.62 -5.58 -5.82
N ALA A 58 -16.72 -5.43 -5.10
CA ALA A 58 -17.54 -6.53 -4.60
C ALA A 58 -18.94 -6.57 -5.25
N PHE A 59 -19.34 -5.50 -5.93
CA PHE A 59 -20.65 -5.40 -6.56
C PHE A 59 -20.59 -4.48 -7.79
N ILE A 60 -21.27 -4.88 -8.85
CA ILE A 60 -21.55 -4.07 -10.04
C ILE A 60 -23.02 -4.33 -10.42
N GLY A 61 -23.86 -3.29 -10.42
CA GLY A 61 -25.26 -3.44 -10.84
C GLY A 61 -26.20 -2.34 -10.35
N SER A 62 -27.49 -2.48 -10.65
CA SER A 62 -28.51 -1.54 -10.19
C SER A 62 -28.82 -1.68 -8.70
N THR A 63 -29.30 -0.60 -8.08
CA THR A 63 -29.72 -0.60 -6.67
C THR A 63 -31.13 -0.03 -6.52
N ASN A 64 -31.78 -0.36 -5.41
CA ASN A 64 -33.16 0.11 -5.15
C ASN A 64 -33.21 1.56 -4.66
N PHE A 65 -32.08 2.13 -4.23
CA PHE A 65 -32.03 3.48 -3.65
C PHE A 65 -31.67 4.57 -4.68
N ALA A 66 -31.09 4.20 -5.83
CA ALA A 66 -30.77 5.15 -6.89
C ALA A 66 -30.67 4.48 -8.26
N ALA A 67 -31.11 5.21 -9.28
CA ALA A 67 -31.02 4.78 -10.67
C ALA A 67 -29.55 4.68 -11.15
N GLY A 68 -29.35 3.93 -12.24
CA GLY A 68 -28.04 3.71 -12.84
C GLY A 68 -27.32 2.47 -12.30
N GLU A 69 -26.08 2.27 -12.75
CA GLU A 69 -25.19 1.23 -12.28
C GLU A 69 -24.34 1.73 -11.10
N TRP A 70 -24.20 0.89 -10.09
CA TRP A 70 -23.46 1.17 -8.86
C TRP A 70 -22.33 0.17 -8.70
N ILE A 71 -21.18 0.67 -8.25
CA ILE A 71 -20.00 -0.12 -7.93
C ILE A 71 -19.81 -0.13 -6.42
N GLY A 72 -20.04 -1.29 -5.81
CA GLY A 72 -19.74 -1.50 -4.39
C GLY A 72 -18.29 -1.91 -4.21
N ILE A 73 -17.58 -1.22 -3.31
CA ILE A 73 -16.16 -1.45 -3.05
C ILE A 73 -15.98 -1.78 -1.57
N ILE A 74 -15.32 -2.89 -1.28
CA ILE A 74 -14.84 -3.20 0.07
C ILE A 74 -13.47 -2.54 0.23
N LEU A 75 -13.38 -1.56 1.12
CA LEU A 75 -12.12 -0.89 1.43
C LEU A 75 -11.22 -1.80 2.26
N ASP A 76 -9.91 -1.69 2.05
CA ASP A 76 -8.92 -2.46 2.81
C ASP A 76 -8.87 -2.04 4.28
N GLU A 77 -9.02 -0.73 4.51
CA GLU A 77 -9.04 -0.12 5.83
C GLU A 77 -10.48 0.24 6.21
N ALA A 78 -10.78 0.19 7.51
CA ALA A 78 -12.11 0.41 8.05
C ALA A 78 -12.48 1.91 8.09
N HIS A 79 -12.53 2.55 6.92
CA HIS A 79 -12.85 3.96 6.74
C HIS A 79 -14.18 4.18 5.97
N GLY A 80 -14.92 3.10 5.71
CA GLY A 80 -16.20 3.15 5.02
C GLY A 80 -17.27 3.94 5.78
N LYS A 81 -18.20 4.56 5.05
CA LYS A 81 -19.36 5.29 5.61
C LYS A 81 -20.68 4.51 5.53
N ASN A 82 -20.70 3.37 4.84
CA ASN A 82 -21.89 2.57 4.53
C ASN A 82 -21.96 1.30 5.36
#